data_AF-A0A954QS37-F1
#
_entry.id   AF-A0A954QS37-F1
#
_cell.length_a   1.000
_cell.length_b   1.000
_cell.length_c   1.000
_cell.angle_alpha   90.00
_cell.angle_beta   90.00
_cell.angle_gamma   90.00
#
_symmetry.space_group_name_H-M   'P 1'
#
loop_
_entity.id
_entity.type
_entity.pdbx_description
1 polymer ?
#
loop_
_entity_poly.entity_id
_entity_poly.type
_entity_poly.pdbx_seq_one_letter_code
_entity_poly.pdbx_strand_id
1 'polypeptide(L)'
;MPVLLCHVPAAWWVDAHPRNNAWSGNEQDIRLLRVARRWNALLAVGILLGILFIWIWRRQHGMASLLAGGMAAFSPGILAHASVAATDGLFCAIWVAAVACLAWYARKPTRLRGLGLAIVTSVLIATKYSGVIFLGVAFVTLLVFETRSANAGAMVSFLRNGFRAAWKTGGICIACVPLVWLMHGFSLSSLTPQQTLEQTPAILRPSPITGIVFQYVHNRTGHPAYLLGNNSNSGWWYYHPAVMAFKSTPVEFVLLVATVGIVAWRGARILLGGERLDESRTVWYVSFVMLLVAFLGSHVCIGQRYILPLYPLSILIVVDSLAGWRGWSSKLKWREATIVSSCALLVQASNALLVSPHLLSYFSPIVGGASHGERFLVDSNLDWGQDLPELRNEMHRLGYRRIALQYFGTASPAAYGVDSIPLGPDIRDCQGVAVSKTFLWGAYTGGRDPFRKFRDIEPIGSAGYSIAIYDLKDARVREASQFAISAGVPR
;
A
#
# COMPACT_ATOMS: atom_id res chain seq x y z
N MET A 1 15.60 1.65 -2.26
CA MET A 1 15.26 2.13 -3.64
C MET A 1 14.46 3.43 -3.67
N PRO A 2 13.33 3.61 -2.95
CA PRO A 2 12.56 4.86 -2.94
C PRO A 2 13.38 6.11 -2.60
N VAL A 3 14.38 5.98 -1.71
CA VAL A 3 15.34 7.05 -1.43
C VAL A 3 16.11 7.47 -2.70
N LEU A 4 16.67 6.52 -3.44
CA LEU A 4 17.44 6.79 -4.66
C LEU A 4 16.58 7.38 -5.78
N LEU A 5 15.32 6.94 -5.91
CA LEU A 5 14.45 7.33 -7.01
C LEU A 5 13.64 8.60 -6.75
N CYS A 6 13.28 8.87 -5.49
CA CYS A 6 12.40 9.98 -5.14
C CYS A 6 13.12 11.04 -4.31
N HIS A 7 13.97 10.63 -3.36
CA HIS A 7 14.58 11.56 -2.41
C HIS A 7 15.86 12.20 -2.95
N VAL A 8 16.77 11.42 -3.55
CA VAL A 8 18.04 11.95 -4.09
C VAL A 8 17.80 12.98 -5.22
N PRO A 9 16.94 12.72 -6.22
CA PRO A 9 16.63 13.72 -7.24
C PRO A 9 15.96 14.96 -6.64
N ALA A 10 15.11 14.77 -5.62
CA ALA A 10 14.47 15.88 -4.93
C ALA A 10 15.48 16.73 -4.14
N ALA A 11 16.44 16.10 -3.46
CA ALA A 11 17.52 16.75 -2.73
C ALA A 11 18.39 17.58 -3.66
N TRP A 12 18.76 17.03 -4.81
CA TRP A 12 19.51 17.76 -5.83
C TRP A 12 18.71 18.93 -6.40
N TRP A 13 17.42 18.74 -6.69
CA TRP A 13 16.55 19.78 -7.26
C TRP A 13 16.36 21.00 -6.34
N VAL A 14 16.41 20.80 -5.03
CA VAL A 14 16.19 21.87 -4.05
C VAL A 14 17.49 22.42 -3.46
N ASP A 15 18.64 22.04 -4.02
CA ASP A 15 19.97 22.39 -3.52
C ASP A 15 20.15 22.05 -2.03
N ALA A 16 19.71 20.85 -1.64
CA ALA A 16 19.79 20.38 -0.26
C ALA A 16 21.25 20.22 0.17
N HIS A 17 21.58 20.73 1.35
CA HIS A 17 22.92 20.66 1.90
C HIS A 17 23.13 19.35 2.69
N PRO A 18 24.34 18.77 2.68
CA PRO A 18 24.67 17.62 3.51
C PRO A 18 24.40 17.90 5.00
N ARG A 19 23.97 16.87 5.72
CA ARG A 19 23.68 16.95 7.17
C ARG A 19 24.51 15.94 7.93
N ASN A 20 24.77 16.24 9.20
CA ASN A 20 25.41 15.31 10.13
C ASN A 20 24.59 14.01 10.27
N ASN A 21 23.26 14.10 10.21
CA ASN A 21 22.38 12.94 10.13
C ASN A 21 21.44 13.04 8.91
N ALA A 22 21.78 12.34 7.83
CA ALA A 22 21.02 12.30 6.59
C ALA A 22 19.59 11.71 6.75
N TRP A 23 19.32 11.02 7.86
CA TRP A 23 18.01 10.41 8.15
C TRP A 23 17.11 11.29 9.02
N SER A 24 17.58 12.47 9.44
CA SER A 24 16.79 13.43 10.21
C SER A 24 16.13 14.48 9.31
N GLY A 25 14.83 14.68 9.51
CA GLY A 25 14.07 15.74 8.86
C GLY A 25 14.15 17.05 9.65
N ASN A 26 14.13 18.17 8.93
CA ASN A 26 14.11 19.53 9.46
C ASN A 26 12.84 20.25 8.98
N GLU A 27 12.45 21.33 9.67
CA GLU A 27 11.26 22.11 9.29
C GLU A 27 11.36 22.75 7.90
N GLN A 28 12.58 22.97 7.41
CA GLN A 28 12.86 23.52 6.10
C GLN A 28 12.67 22.50 4.95
N ASP A 29 12.46 21.21 5.26
CA ASP A 29 12.35 20.14 4.26
C ASP A 29 11.04 20.09 3.49
N ILE A 30 10.12 21.02 3.73
CA ILE A 30 8.83 21.02 3.05
C ILE A 30 9.02 21.03 1.53
N ARG A 31 9.97 21.83 1.02
CA ARG A 31 10.26 21.88 -0.43
C ARG A 31 10.79 20.54 -0.92
N LEU A 32 11.72 19.92 -0.18
CA LEU A 32 12.26 18.60 -0.45
C LEU A 32 11.17 17.52 -0.49
N LEU A 33 10.31 17.49 0.53
CA LEU A 33 9.19 16.55 0.64
C LEU A 33 8.19 16.72 -0.50
N ARG A 34 7.83 17.95 -0.88
CA ARG A 34 6.94 18.19 -2.03
C ARG A 34 7.52 17.64 -3.33
N VAL A 35 8.81 17.84 -3.58
CA VAL A 35 9.47 17.33 -4.79
C VAL A 35 9.57 15.80 -4.75
N ALA A 36 9.90 15.22 -3.60
CA ALA A 36 9.93 13.76 -3.43
C ALA A 36 8.55 13.11 -3.65
N ARG A 37 7.47 13.72 -3.15
CA ARG A 37 6.08 13.30 -3.41
C ARG A 37 5.74 13.31 -4.90
N ARG A 38 6.14 14.38 -5.62
CA ARG A 38 5.95 14.47 -7.08
C ARG A 38 6.68 13.37 -7.83
N TRP A 39 7.95 13.11 -7.49
CA TRP A 39 8.71 12.01 -8.09
C TRP A 39 8.07 10.66 -7.80
N ASN A 40 7.63 10.42 -6.56
CA ASN A 40 6.95 9.17 -6.22
C ASN A 40 5.67 8.99 -7.05
N ALA A 41 4.85 10.03 -7.16
CA ALA A 41 3.64 10.01 -7.96
C ALA A 41 3.93 9.72 -9.44
N LEU A 42 4.88 10.46 -10.04
CA LEU A 42 5.25 10.30 -11.45
C LEU A 42 5.80 8.91 -11.76
N LEU A 43 6.71 8.39 -10.93
CA LEU A 43 7.34 7.10 -11.16
C LEU A 43 6.38 5.95 -10.88
N ALA A 44 5.69 5.96 -9.73
CA ALA A 44 4.77 4.88 -9.36
C ALA A 44 3.61 4.78 -10.36
N VAL A 45 2.93 5.89 -10.64
CA VAL A 45 1.80 5.91 -11.57
C VAL A 45 2.27 5.70 -13.01
N GLY A 46 3.32 6.40 -13.44
CA GLY A 46 3.83 6.30 -14.81
C GLY A 46 4.28 4.89 -15.19
N ILE A 47 5.07 4.23 -14.33
CA ILE A 47 5.52 2.84 -14.55
C ILE A 47 4.31 1.91 -14.59
N LEU A 48 3.39 2.05 -13.64
CA LEU A 48 2.22 1.17 -13.55
C LEU A 48 1.32 1.31 -14.77
N LEU A 49 0.94 2.53 -15.15
CA LEU A 49 0.09 2.80 -16.31
C LEU A 49 0.75 2.32 -17.60
N GLY A 50 2.05 2.59 -17.77
CA GLY A 50 2.81 2.12 -18.92
C GLY A 50 2.77 0.60 -19.06
N ILE A 51 2.99 -0.14 -17.97
CA ILE A 51 2.95 -1.60 -17.97
C ILE A 51 1.54 -2.11 -18.26
N LEU A 52 0.52 -1.60 -17.57
CA LEU A 52 -0.87 -2.04 -17.77
C LEU A 52 -1.33 -1.81 -19.21
N PHE A 53 -1.09 -0.60 -19.75
CA PHE A 53 -1.44 -0.25 -21.11
C PHE A 53 -0.71 -1.14 -22.13
N ILE A 54 0.63 -1.21 -22.06
CA ILE A 54 1.43 -1.97 -23.04
C ILE A 54 1.12 -3.47 -22.97
N TRP A 55 0.92 -4.03 -21.76
CA TRP A 55 0.68 -5.45 -21.60
C TRP A 55 -0.69 -5.86 -22.15
N ILE A 56 -1.74 -5.10 -21.85
CA ILE A 56 -3.07 -5.37 -22.43
C ILE A 56 -3.09 -5.06 -23.92
N TRP A 57 -2.44 -3.98 -24.37
CA TRP A 57 -2.35 -3.64 -25.79
C TRP A 57 -1.76 -4.79 -26.61
N ARG A 58 -0.67 -5.42 -26.13
CA ARG A 58 -0.04 -6.57 -26.79
C ARG A 58 -0.88 -7.85 -26.82
N ARG A 59 -1.97 -7.92 -26.06
CA ARG A 59 -2.81 -9.11 -25.93
C ARG A 59 -4.18 -8.95 -26.59
N GLN A 60 -4.79 -7.78 -26.44
CA GLN A 60 -6.20 -7.54 -26.77
C GLN A 60 -6.40 -6.29 -27.65
N HIS A 61 -5.43 -5.37 -27.67
CA HIS A 61 -5.48 -4.08 -28.38
C HIS A 61 -6.65 -3.15 -27.97
N GLY A 62 -6.65 -1.93 -28.52
CA GLY A 62 -7.81 -1.04 -28.52
C GLY A 62 -8.29 -0.60 -27.13
N MET A 63 -9.62 -0.55 -26.96
CA MET A 63 -10.27 0.01 -25.76
C MET A 63 -9.90 -0.73 -24.46
N ALA A 64 -9.54 -2.01 -24.53
CA ALA A 64 -9.15 -2.78 -23.35
C ALA A 64 -7.90 -2.21 -22.67
N SER A 65 -6.91 -1.73 -23.43
CA SER A 65 -5.70 -1.13 -22.82
C SER A 65 -5.99 0.23 -22.21
N LEU A 66 -6.86 1.03 -22.84
CA LEU A 66 -7.34 2.30 -22.28
C LEU A 66 -8.14 2.07 -21.00
N LEU A 67 -8.99 1.05 -20.97
CA LEU A 67 -9.73 0.66 -19.77
C LEU A 67 -8.79 0.27 -18.64
N ALA A 68 -7.80 -0.60 -18.90
CA ALA A 68 -6.84 -1.02 -17.88
C ALA A 68 -6.02 0.16 -17.33
N GLY A 69 -5.52 1.03 -18.20
CA GLY A 69 -4.81 2.24 -17.78
C GLY A 69 -5.72 3.21 -17.02
N GLY A 70 -6.92 3.50 -17.55
CA GLY A 70 -7.88 4.41 -16.94
C GLY A 70 -8.33 3.97 -15.54
N MET A 71 -8.58 2.68 -15.35
CA MET A 71 -8.95 2.13 -14.04
C MET A 71 -7.87 2.37 -12.98
N ALA A 72 -6.60 2.15 -13.34
CA ALA A 72 -5.49 2.40 -12.43
C ALA A 72 -5.22 3.90 -12.24
N ALA A 73 -5.37 4.71 -13.30
CA ALA A 73 -5.12 6.15 -13.27
C ALA A 73 -6.09 6.90 -12.36
N PHE A 74 -7.31 6.39 -12.24
CA PHE A 74 -8.35 6.95 -11.37
C PHE A 74 -8.59 6.11 -10.11
N SER A 75 -7.65 5.27 -9.70
CA SER A 75 -7.75 4.52 -8.43
C SER A 75 -7.39 5.40 -7.23
N PRO A 76 -8.35 5.73 -6.32
CA PRO A 76 -8.04 6.55 -5.16
C PRO A 76 -6.94 5.92 -4.29
N GLY A 77 -6.97 4.59 -4.11
CA GLY A 77 -5.96 3.86 -3.33
C GLY A 77 -4.56 3.90 -3.95
N ILE A 78 -4.45 3.73 -5.28
CA ILE A 78 -3.15 3.82 -5.98
C ILE A 78 -2.63 5.25 -5.93
N LEU A 79 -3.48 6.25 -6.24
CA LEU A 79 -3.09 7.65 -6.24
C LEU A 79 -2.71 8.13 -4.84
N ALA A 80 -3.42 7.72 -3.80
CA ALA A 80 -3.11 8.03 -2.40
C ALA A 80 -1.69 7.57 -2.02
N HIS A 81 -1.37 6.31 -2.28
CA HIS A 81 -0.06 5.74 -1.88
C HIS A 81 1.07 6.16 -2.82
N ALA A 82 0.75 6.75 -3.97
CA ALA A 82 1.70 7.40 -4.86
C ALA A 82 1.94 8.89 -4.50
N SER A 83 0.95 9.57 -3.89
CA SER A 83 1.04 11.01 -3.55
C SER A 83 1.80 11.30 -2.25
N VAL A 84 1.97 10.30 -1.38
CA VAL A 84 2.79 10.39 -0.16
C VAL A 84 4.24 9.99 -0.46
N ALA A 85 5.22 10.57 0.22
CA ALA A 85 6.63 10.19 0.11
C ALA A 85 6.91 8.88 0.87
N ALA A 86 6.29 7.80 0.41
CA ALA A 86 6.33 6.46 1.00
C ALA A 86 6.79 5.42 -0.02
N THR A 87 7.03 4.19 0.43
CA THR A 87 7.53 3.10 -0.43
C THR A 87 6.43 2.36 -1.18
N ASP A 88 5.17 2.52 -0.77
CA ASP A 88 4.05 1.66 -1.16
C ASP A 88 3.63 1.82 -2.63
N GLY A 89 3.52 3.06 -3.13
CA GLY A 89 3.19 3.32 -4.54
C GLY A 89 4.21 2.71 -5.50
N LEU A 90 5.51 2.97 -5.27
CA LEU A 90 6.60 2.37 -6.05
C LEU A 90 6.63 0.85 -5.92
N PHE A 91 6.43 0.31 -4.71
CA PHE A 91 6.37 -1.13 -4.49
C PHE A 91 5.29 -1.79 -5.36
N CYS A 92 4.11 -1.19 -5.44
CA CYS A 92 3.03 -1.69 -6.30
C CYS A 92 3.41 -1.69 -7.78
N ALA A 93 4.01 -0.60 -8.29
CA ALA A 93 4.43 -0.52 -9.68
C ALA A 93 5.54 -1.54 -10.03
N ILE A 94 6.54 -1.67 -9.16
CA ILE A 94 7.65 -2.61 -9.34
C ILE A 94 7.17 -4.06 -9.19
N TRP A 95 6.17 -4.34 -8.35
CA TRP A 95 5.55 -5.67 -8.25
C TRP A 95 4.96 -6.09 -9.60
N VAL A 96 4.18 -5.21 -10.24
CA VAL A 96 3.60 -5.48 -11.56
C VAL A 96 4.69 -5.61 -12.64
N ALA A 97 5.77 -4.84 -12.54
CA ALA A 97 6.95 -4.99 -13.40
C ALA A 97 7.63 -6.36 -13.22
N ALA A 98 7.78 -6.83 -11.99
CA ALA A 98 8.34 -8.15 -11.68
C ALA A 98 7.47 -9.27 -12.25
N VAL A 99 6.15 -9.16 -12.11
CA VAL A 99 5.17 -10.05 -12.74
C VAL A 99 5.34 -10.06 -14.27
N ALA A 100 5.54 -8.89 -14.91
CA ALA A 100 5.81 -8.81 -16.35
C ALA A 100 7.12 -9.49 -16.75
N CYS A 101 8.22 -9.21 -16.04
CA CYS A 101 9.52 -9.84 -16.28
C CYS A 101 9.46 -11.36 -16.11
N LEU A 102 8.75 -11.86 -15.10
CA LEU A 102 8.57 -13.29 -14.86
C LEU A 102 7.78 -13.94 -16.00
N ALA A 103 6.70 -13.30 -16.47
CA ALA A 103 5.94 -13.79 -17.63
C ALA A 103 6.79 -13.81 -18.92
N TRP A 104 7.63 -12.81 -19.14
CA TRP A 104 8.54 -12.78 -20.30
C TRP A 104 9.64 -13.82 -20.21
N TYR A 105 10.21 -14.03 -19.02
CA TYR A 105 11.17 -15.11 -18.77
C TYR A 105 10.53 -16.48 -19.01
N ALA A 106 9.32 -16.71 -18.49
CA ALA A 106 8.59 -17.95 -18.67
C ALA A 106 8.31 -18.28 -20.15
N ARG A 107 7.97 -17.27 -20.97
CA ARG A 107 7.72 -17.45 -22.41
C ARG A 107 8.95 -17.88 -23.20
N LYS A 108 10.08 -17.24 -22.96
CA LYS A 108 11.36 -17.63 -23.56
C LYS A 108 12.47 -17.43 -22.53
N PRO A 109 12.90 -18.49 -21.83
CA PRO A 109 13.92 -18.38 -20.80
C PRO A 109 15.29 -18.17 -21.45
N THR A 110 15.81 -16.95 -21.36
CA THR A 110 17.18 -16.60 -21.77
C THR A 110 17.97 -16.07 -20.58
N ARG A 111 19.31 -16.15 -20.62
CA ARG A 111 20.17 -15.60 -19.57
C ARG A 111 19.91 -14.11 -19.32
N LEU A 112 19.71 -13.33 -20.39
CA LEU A 112 19.41 -11.90 -20.31
C LEU A 112 18.06 -11.64 -19.60
N ARG A 113 17.01 -12.41 -19.90
CA ARG A 113 15.71 -12.29 -19.21
C ARG A 113 15.77 -12.76 -17.76
N GLY A 114 16.57 -13.79 -17.48
CA GLY A 114 16.84 -14.24 -16.12
C GLY A 114 17.56 -13.18 -15.29
N LEU A 115 18.58 -12.52 -15.86
CA LEU A 115 19.26 -11.39 -15.23
C LEU A 115 18.30 -10.21 -15.02
N GLY A 116 17.50 -9.85 -16.02
CA GLY A 116 16.49 -8.80 -15.89
C GLY A 116 15.46 -9.09 -14.78
N LEU A 117 15.00 -10.34 -14.68
CA LEU A 117 14.11 -10.80 -13.61
C LEU A 117 14.79 -10.70 -12.23
N ALA A 118 16.06 -11.11 -12.11
CA ALA A 118 16.82 -10.98 -10.86
C ALA A 118 17.04 -9.52 -10.45
N ILE A 119 17.34 -8.63 -11.40
CA ILE A 119 17.49 -7.20 -11.14
C ILE A 119 16.17 -6.60 -10.65
N VAL A 120 15.07 -6.82 -11.37
CA VAL A 120 13.76 -6.29 -10.97
C VAL A 120 13.28 -6.86 -9.64
N THR A 121 13.55 -8.15 -9.37
CA THR A 121 13.24 -8.77 -8.08
C THR A 121 14.06 -8.16 -6.95
N SER A 122 15.35 -7.86 -7.19
CA SER A 122 16.20 -7.12 -6.25
C SER A 122 15.66 -5.73 -5.97
N VAL A 123 15.28 -4.98 -7.01
CA VAL A 123 14.66 -3.65 -6.87
C VAL A 123 13.37 -3.73 -6.06
N LEU A 124 12.56 -4.77 -6.28
CA LEU A 124 11.32 -5.01 -5.53
C LEU A 124 11.58 -5.22 -4.03
N ILE A 125 12.50 -6.12 -3.68
CA ILE A 125 12.88 -6.41 -2.29
C ILE A 125 13.50 -5.17 -1.63
N ALA A 126 14.36 -4.44 -2.34
CA ALA A 126 14.99 -3.20 -1.86
C ALA A 126 14.02 -1.99 -1.79
N THR A 127 12.82 -2.13 -2.33
CA THR A 127 11.75 -1.13 -2.21
C THR A 127 10.93 -1.38 -0.95
N LYS A 128 10.57 -2.64 -0.69
CA LYS A 128 9.89 -3.08 0.53
C LYS A 128 10.19 -4.56 0.76
N TYR A 129 10.55 -4.94 1.98
CA TYR A 129 10.98 -6.31 2.27
C TYR A 129 9.89 -7.38 2.06
N SER A 130 8.60 -7.00 2.07
CA SER A 130 7.50 -7.87 1.63
C SER A 130 7.64 -8.35 0.17
N GLY A 131 8.49 -7.69 -0.63
CA GLY A 131 8.90 -8.15 -1.96
C GLY A 131 9.51 -9.55 -1.98
N VAL A 132 10.01 -10.06 -0.85
CA VAL A 132 10.53 -11.44 -0.73
C VAL A 132 9.48 -12.50 -1.09
N ILE A 133 8.19 -12.19 -0.91
CA ILE A 133 7.06 -13.05 -1.31
C ILE A 133 7.11 -13.36 -2.81
N PHE A 134 7.66 -12.45 -3.62
CA PHE A 134 7.78 -12.63 -5.06
C PHE A 134 8.69 -13.81 -5.45
N LEU A 135 9.64 -14.21 -4.60
CA LEU A 135 10.45 -15.41 -4.83
C LEU A 135 9.58 -16.68 -4.77
N GLY A 136 8.59 -16.72 -3.88
CA GLY A 136 7.58 -17.79 -3.84
C GLY A 136 6.70 -17.79 -5.08
N VAL A 137 6.28 -16.60 -5.55
CA VAL A 137 5.55 -16.44 -6.82
C VAL A 137 6.36 -17.00 -8.00
N ALA A 138 7.66 -16.65 -8.08
CA ALA A 138 8.56 -17.16 -9.10
C ALA A 138 8.72 -18.68 -9.01
N PHE A 139 8.94 -19.23 -7.81
CA PHE A 139 9.05 -20.67 -7.60
C PHE A 139 7.81 -21.43 -8.06
N VAL A 140 6.63 -21.06 -7.56
CA VAL A 140 5.36 -21.73 -7.89
C VAL A 140 5.07 -21.62 -9.38
N THR A 141 5.30 -20.45 -9.96
CA THR A 141 5.15 -20.24 -11.42
C THR A 141 6.05 -21.18 -12.22
N LEU A 142 7.35 -21.23 -11.88
CA LEU A 142 8.30 -22.08 -12.59
C LEU A 142 7.99 -23.55 -12.39
N LEU A 143 7.55 -23.95 -11.19
CA LEU A 143 7.08 -25.31 -10.91
C LEU A 143 5.89 -25.69 -11.80
N VAL A 144 4.90 -24.80 -11.95
CA VAL A 144 3.76 -25.02 -12.85
C VAL A 144 4.23 -25.19 -14.30
N PHE A 145 5.23 -24.45 -14.75
CA PHE A 145 5.75 -24.60 -16.12
C PHE A 145 6.60 -25.86 -16.32
N GLU A 146 7.45 -26.24 -15.37
CA GLU A 146 8.24 -27.47 -15.46
C GLU A 146 7.35 -28.73 -15.44
N THR A 147 6.26 -28.70 -14.69
CA THR A 147 5.31 -29.82 -14.59
C THR A 147 4.42 -29.97 -15.84
N ARG A 148 4.26 -28.93 -16.67
CA ARG A 148 3.54 -29.04 -17.96
C ARG A 148 4.23 -29.93 -18.98
N SER A 149 5.54 -30.08 -18.89
CA SER A 149 6.36 -30.88 -19.82
C SER A 149 6.62 -32.32 -19.32
N ALA A 150 5.95 -32.77 -18.26
CA ALA A 150 6.18 -34.09 -17.68
C ALA A 150 5.40 -35.20 -18.39
N ASN A 151 6.09 -36.28 -18.78
CA ASN A 151 5.46 -37.56 -19.11
C ASN A 151 5.06 -38.32 -17.84
N ALA A 152 3.99 -39.12 -17.94
CA ALA A 152 3.38 -39.85 -16.83
C ALA A 152 4.40 -40.79 -16.13
N GLY A 153 4.81 -40.37 -14.94
CA GLY A 153 5.64 -41.10 -13.98
C GLY A 153 5.61 -40.31 -12.66
N ALA A 154 4.60 -40.59 -11.84
CA ALA A 154 3.93 -39.59 -10.99
C ALA A 154 4.81 -38.88 -9.95
N MET A 155 5.78 -39.58 -9.33
CA MET A 155 6.59 -39.00 -8.25
C MET A 155 7.98 -38.52 -8.71
N VAL A 156 8.72 -39.35 -9.46
CA VAL A 156 10.09 -39.03 -9.89
C VAL A 156 10.12 -37.82 -10.83
N SER A 157 9.15 -37.71 -11.75
CA SER A 157 9.03 -36.55 -12.64
C SER A 157 8.70 -35.27 -11.85
N PHE A 158 7.83 -35.36 -10.84
CA PHE A 158 7.47 -34.25 -9.98
C PHE A 158 8.68 -33.75 -9.16
N LEU A 159 9.41 -34.66 -8.51
CA LEU A 159 10.62 -34.31 -7.75
C LEU A 159 11.69 -33.66 -8.64
N ARG A 160 11.93 -34.21 -9.84
CA ARG A 160 12.88 -33.63 -10.81
C ARG A 160 12.47 -32.23 -11.25
N ASN A 161 11.18 -32.01 -11.53
CA ASN A 161 10.65 -30.72 -11.94
C ASN A 161 10.67 -29.71 -10.79
N GLY A 162 10.38 -30.17 -9.57
CA GLY A 162 10.57 -29.43 -8.33
C GLY A 162 12.00 -28.97 -8.15
N PHE A 163 12.97 -29.87 -8.34
CA PHE A 163 14.39 -29.53 -8.30
C PHE A 163 14.79 -28.52 -9.38
N ARG A 164 14.29 -28.64 -10.61
CA ARG A 164 14.56 -27.65 -11.69
C ARG A 164 13.99 -26.27 -11.36
N ALA A 165 12.76 -26.20 -10.86
CA ALA A 165 12.14 -24.95 -10.44
C ALA A 165 12.88 -24.34 -9.24
N ALA A 166 13.26 -25.15 -8.26
CA ALA A 166 14.07 -24.75 -7.12
C ALA A 166 15.44 -24.25 -7.57
N TRP A 167 16.08 -24.90 -8.52
CA TRP A 167 17.39 -24.49 -9.02
C TRP A 167 17.33 -23.15 -9.77
N LYS A 168 16.36 -22.98 -10.68
CA LYS A 168 16.14 -21.71 -11.38
C LYS A 168 15.83 -20.56 -10.41
N THR A 169 14.95 -20.82 -9.44
CA THR A 169 14.60 -19.82 -8.41
C THR A 169 15.80 -19.54 -7.50
N GLY A 170 16.56 -20.57 -7.12
CA GLY A 170 17.79 -20.44 -6.34
C GLY A 170 18.83 -19.58 -7.05
N GLY A 171 18.98 -19.72 -8.36
CA GLY A 171 19.81 -18.84 -9.18
C GLY A 171 19.35 -17.37 -9.12
N ILE A 172 18.03 -17.12 -9.18
CA ILE A 172 17.46 -15.78 -9.00
C ILE A 172 17.76 -15.26 -7.58
N CYS A 173 17.53 -16.07 -6.55
CA CYS A 173 17.79 -15.71 -5.16
C CYS A 173 19.27 -15.33 -4.92
N ILE A 174 20.19 -16.15 -5.40
CA ILE A 174 21.64 -15.91 -5.28
C ILE A 174 22.03 -14.61 -5.96
N ALA A 175 21.49 -14.33 -7.15
CA ALA A 175 21.73 -13.06 -7.84
C ALA A 175 21.10 -11.86 -7.09
N CYS A 176 19.99 -12.05 -6.38
CA CYS A 176 19.32 -10.98 -5.65
C CYS A 176 20.09 -10.51 -4.42
N VAL A 177 20.72 -11.41 -3.66
CA VAL A 177 21.41 -11.07 -2.40
C VAL A 177 22.43 -9.93 -2.56
N PRO A 178 23.44 -10.02 -3.45
CA PRO A 178 24.42 -8.95 -3.61
C PRO A 178 23.81 -7.67 -4.19
N LEU A 179 22.81 -7.79 -5.08
CA LEU A 179 22.14 -6.63 -5.68
C LEU A 179 21.31 -5.85 -4.66
N VAL A 180 20.56 -6.52 -3.80
CA VAL A 180 19.81 -5.88 -2.73
C VAL A 180 20.77 -5.22 -1.74
N TRP A 181 21.89 -5.88 -1.41
CA TRP A 181 22.90 -5.32 -0.50
C TRP A 181 23.61 -4.09 -1.09
N LEU A 182 23.95 -4.13 -2.39
CA LEU A 182 24.46 -2.99 -3.15
C LEU A 182 23.52 -1.79 -3.07
N MET A 183 22.20 -2.00 -3.21
CA MET A 183 21.19 -0.92 -3.11
C MET A 183 21.06 -0.33 -1.70
N HIS A 184 21.64 -0.98 -0.70
CA HIS A 184 21.79 -0.46 0.67
C HIS A 184 23.21 0.05 0.93
N GLY A 185 24.03 0.25 -0.12
CA GLY A 185 25.40 0.75 0.00
C GLY A 185 26.34 -0.20 0.72
N PHE A 186 26.08 -1.51 0.64
CA PHE A 186 26.81 -2.55 1.39
C PHE A 186 26.84 -2.33 2.92
N SER A 187 25.85 -1.61 3.46
CA SER A 187 25.75 -1.34 4.89
C SER A 187 25.53 -2.61 5.72
N LEU A 188 26.06 -2.57 6.94
CA LEU A 188 25.80 -3.55 7.99
C LEU A 188 24.93 -2.88 9.05
N SER A 189 23.95 -3.61 9.57
CA SER A 189 23.10 -3.15 10.68
C SER A 189 22.75 -4.29 11.62
N SER A 190 22.40 -3.93 12.85
CA SER A 190 21.89 -4.82 13.89
C SER A 190 20.46 -4.43 14.28
N LEU A 191 19.71 -5.37 14.86
CA LEU A 191 18.45 -5.06 15.52
C LEU A 191 18.76 -4.49 16.91
N THR A 192 18.02 -3.46 17.33
CA THR A 192 18.13 -2.97 18.70
C THR A 192 17.44 -3.95 19.66
N PRO A 193 17.82 -3.99 20.96
CA PRO A 193 17.16 -4.82 21.95
C PRO A 193 15.64 -4.57 22.09
N GLN A 194 15.15 -3.38 21.74
CA GLN A 194 13.72 -3.09 21.70
C GLN A 194 12.99 -3.70 20.50
N GLN A 195 13.74 -4.08 19.46
CA GLN A 195 13.24 -4.69 18.23
C GLN A 195 13.32 -6.21 18.25
N THR A 196 14.01 -6.80 19.23
CA THR A 196 14.10 -8.24 19.45
C THR A 196 13.24 -8.66 20.64
N LEU A 197 12.60 -9.83 20.55
CA LEU A 197 11.89 -10.46 21.69
C LEU A 197 12.87 -10.97 22.77
N GLU A 198 14.15 -11.08 22.42
CA GLU A 198 15.23 -11.54 23.29
C GLU A 198 16.28 -10.43 23.41
N GLN A 199 16.96 -10.34 24.56
CA GLN A 199 18.14 -9.49 24.78
C GLN A 199 19.37 -10.04 24.03
N THR A 200 19.21 -10.38 22.76
CA THR A 200 20.29 -10.92 21.93
C THR A 200 21.34 -9.83 21.69
N PRO A 201 22.64 -10.18 21.72
CA PRO A 201 23.69 -9.23 21.38
C PRO A 201 23.45 -8.63 19.99
N ALA A 202 23.85 -7.38 19.80
CA ALA A 202 23.74 -6.69 18.52
C ALA A 202 24.67 -7.33 17.47
N ILE A 203 24.17 -8.37 16.77
CA ILE A 203 24.91 -9.03 15.69
C ILE A 203 24.79 -8.16 14.43
N LEU A 204 25.93 -7.66 13.94
CA LEU A 204 26.01 -6.97 12.67
C LEU A 204 25.80 -7.96 11.51
N ARG A 205 24.84 -7.66 10.64
CA ARG A 205 24.53 -8.43 9.44
C ARG A 205 24.32 -7.47 8.27
N PRO A 206 24.43 -7.92 7.00
CA PRO A 206 24.00 -7.14 5.86
C PRO A 206 22.61 -6.53 6.08
N SER A 207 22.47 -5.21 5.93
CA SER A 207 21.23 -4.51 6.28
C SER A 207 19.94 -5.06 5.68
N PRO A 208 19.91 -5.58 4.44
CA PRO A 208 18.73 -6.25 3.93
C PRO A 208 18.29 -7.46 4.74
N ILE A 209 19.24 -8.24 5.26
CA ILE A 209 18.95 -9.42 6.10
C ILE A 209 18.35 -8.96 7.43
N THR A 210 18.95 -7.95 8.05
CA THR A 210 18.44 -7.33 9.28
C THR A 210 17.01 -6.81 9.08
N GLY A 211 16.72 -6.15 7.96
CA GLY A 211 15.38 -5.66 7.63
C GLY A 211 14.33 -6.76 7.41
N ILE A 212 14.70 -7.87 6.77
CA ILE A 212 13.82 -9.04 6.63
C ILE A 212 13.54 -9.69 7.99
N VAL A 213 14.57 -9.85 8.83
CA VAL A 213 14.41 -10.41 10.19
C VAL A 213 13.51 -9.48 11.03
N PHE A 214 13.72 -8.17 10.98
CA PHE A 214 12.86 -7.19 11.63
C PHE A 214 11.40 -7.36 11.19
N GLN A 215 11.13 -7.48 9.89
CA GLN A 215 9.78 -7.65 9.37
C GLN A 215 9.13 -8.96 9.84
N TYR A 216 9.91 -10.05 9.93
CA TYR A 216 9.45 -11.33 10.46
C TYR A 216 9.08 -11.23 11.95
N VAL A 217 9.96 -10.65 12.78
CA VAL A 217 9.72 -10.44 14.21
C VAL A 217 8.51 -9.54 14.41
N HIS A 218 8.43 -8.42 13.68
CA HIS A 218 7.29 -7.50 13.72
C HIS A 218 5.96 -8.18 13.39
N ASN A 219 5.93 -9.06 12.37
CA ASN A 219 4.72 -9.82 12.04
C ASN A 219 4.39 -10.91 13.06
N ARG A 220 5.36 -11.41 13.84
CA ARG A 220 5.11 -12.37 14.94
C ARG A 220 4.60 -11.68 16.21
N THR A 221 5.19 -10.54 16.56
CA THR A 221 4.80 -9.73 17.73
C THR A 221 3.47 -9.04 17.51
N GLY A 222 3.14 -8.70 16.26
CA GLY A 222 1.96 -7.96 15.89
C GLY A 222 2.18 -6.44 15.90
N HIS A 223 1.11 -5.71 15.61
CA HIS A 223 1.12 -4.26 15.50
C HIS A 223 -0.23 -3.68 15.95
N PRO A 224 -0.27 -2.54 16.68
CA PRO A 224 -1.52 -1.89 17.05
C PRO A 224 -2.39 -1.59 15.83
N ALA A 225 -3.53 -2.25 15.74
CA ALA A 225 -4.46 -2.14 14.63
C ALA A 225 -5.87 -1.82 15.13
N TYR A 226 -6.65 -1.19 14.25
CA TYR A 226 -8.03 -0.83 14.51
C TYR A 226 -8.93 -1.33 13.38
N LEU A 227 -10.07 -1.91 13.74
CA LEU A 227 -11.11 -2.35 12.81
C LEU A 227 -12.48 -2.32 13.49
N LEU A 228 -13.45 -1.64 12.88
CA LEU A 228 -14.86 -1.63 13.33
C LEU A 228 -15.03 -1.30 14.82
N GLY A 229 -14.41 -0.22 15.29
CA GLY A 229 -14.47 0.20 16.69
C GLY A 229 -13.60 -0.60 17.67
N ASN A 230 -12.92 -1.66 17.21
CA ASN A 230 -12.13 -2.55 18.05
C ASN A 230 -10.64 -2.35 17.80
N ASN A 231 -9.83 -2.45 18.86
CA ASN A 231 -8.36 -2.40 18.80
C ASN A 231 -7.78 -3.80 19.03
N SER A 232 -6.74 -4.16 18.28
CA SER A 232 -6.03 -5.43 18.42
C SER A 232 -4.54 -5.26 18.13
N ASN A 233 -3.67 -5.90 18.91
CA ASN A 233 -2.24 -5.97 18.60
C ASN A 233 -1.89 -7.17 17.71
N SER A 234 -2.77 -8.17 17.60
CA SER A 234 -2.55 -9.36 16.76
C SER A 234 -3.30 -9.31 15.43
N GLY A 235 -4.10 -8.25 15.21
CA GLY A 235 -4.89 -8.03 14.00
C GLY A 235 -6.11 -8.95 13.89
N TRP A 236 -6.63 -9.08 12.66
CA TRP A 236 -7.74 -9.97 12.29
C TRP A 236 -7.42 -10.62 10.96
N TRP A 237 -7.71 -11.92 10.80
CA TRP A 237 -7.54 -12.62 9.52
C TRP A 237 -8.34 -11.97 8.38
N TYR A 238 -9.49 -11.35 8.72
CA TYR A 238 -10.38 -10.67 7.77
C TYR A 238 -10.11 -9.17 7.65
N TYR A 239 -9.05 -8.64 8.25
CA TYR A 239 -8.72 -7.21 8.17
C TYR A 239 -8.57 -6.75 6.72
N HIS A 240 -7.74 -7.43 5.93
CA HIS A 240 -7.51 -7.05 4.54
C HIS A 240 -8.74 -7.20 3.64
N PRO A 241 -9.54 -8.29 3.74
CA PRO A 241 -10.86 -8.35 3.13
C PRO A 241 -11.78 -7.18 3.51
N ALA A 242 -11.83 -6.80 4.78
CA ALA A 242 -12.61 -5.65 5.24
C ALA A 242 -12.08 -4.33 4.65
N VAL A 243 -10.76 -4.14 4.61
CA VAL A 243 -10.13 -3.00 3.94
C VAL A 243 -10.48 -2.94 2.46
N MET A 244 -10.48 -4.06 1.74
CA MET A 244 -10.95 -4.10 0.35
C MET A 244 -12.40 -3.64 0.24
N ALA A 245 -13.29 -4.13 1.11
CA ALA A 245 -14.70 -3.75 1.10
C ALA A 245 -14.92 -2.25 1.39
N PHE A 246 -14.15 -1.69 2.33
CA PHE A 246 -14.34 -0.32 2.80
C PHE A 246 -13.56 0.73 1.99
N LYS A 247 -12.44 0.35 1.36
CA LYS A 247 -11.54 1.27 0.64
C LYS A 247 -11.58 1.17 -0.87
N SER A 248 -12.12 0.09 -1.44
CA SER A 248 -12.22 -0.02 -2.89
C SER A 248 -13.36 0.87 -3.40
N THR A 249 -13.18 1.46 -4.57
CA THR A 249 -14.32 2.00 -5.30
C THR A 249 -15.33 0.88 -5.61
N PRO A 250 -16.61 1.21 -5.89
CA PRO A 250 -17.57 0.19 -6.32
C PRO A 250 -17.06 -0.65 -7.51
N VAL A 251 -16.34 -0.03 -8.44
CA VAL A 251 -15.77 -0.71 -9.61
C VAL A 251 -14.60 -1.60 -9.21
N GLU A 252 -13.66 -1.10 -8.40
CA GLU A 252 -12.53 -1.90 -7.89
C GLU A 252 -13.00 -3.10 -7.08
N PHE A 253 -14.05 -2.94 -6.27
CA PHE A 253 -14.63 -4.04 -5.50
C PHE A 253 -15.21 -5.12 -6.43
N VAL A 254 -15.94 -4.73 -7.47
CA VAL A 254 -16.43 -5.66 -8.50
C VAL A 254 -15.26 -6.35 -9.21
N LEU A 255 -14.18 -5.63 -9.54
CA LEU A 255 -12.99 -6.22 -10.16
C LEU A 255 -12.32 -7.25 -9.25
N LEU A 256 -12.21 -6.98 -7.94
CA LEU A 256 -11.65 -7.90 -6.96
C LEU A 256 -12.49 -9.19 -6.85
N VAL A 257 -13.81 -9.05 -6.69
CA VAL A 257 -14.74 -10.19 -6.62
C VAL A 257 -14.71 -10.99 -7.91
N ALA A 258 -14.76 -10.32 -9.07
CA ALA A 258 -14.66 -10.97 -10.37
C ALA A 258 -13.32 -11.70 -10.54
N THR A 259 -12.22 -11.13 -10.04
CA THR A 259 -10.90 -11.77 -10.07
C THR A 259 -10.89 -13.07 -9.27
N VAL A 260 -11.42 -13.06 -8.04
CA VAL A 260 -11.55 -14.28 -7.22
C VAL A 260 -12.38 -15.34 -7.95
N GLY A 261 -13.53 -14.96 -8.52
CA GLY A 261 -14.39 -15.86 -9.28
C GLY A 261 -13.71 -16.44 -10.53
N ILE A 262 -13.04 -15.60 -11.33
CA ILE A 262 -12.31 -16.03 -12.54
C ILE A 262 -11.17 -16.98 -12.18
N VAL A 263 -10.35 -16.63 -11.18
CA VAL A 263 -9.21 -17.44 -10.75
C VAL A 263 -9.69 -18.78 -10.19
N ALA A 264 -10.73 -18.80 -9.36
CA ALA A 264 -11.31 -20.03 -8.82
C ALA A 264 -11.89 -20.93 -9.93
N TRP A 265 -12.69 -20.36 -10.84
CA TRP A 265 -13.32 -21.10 -11.93
C TRP A 265 -12.28 -21.69 -12.90
N ARG A 266 -11.33 -20.88 -13.37
CA ARG A 266 -10.24 -21.34 -14.25
C ARG A 266 -9.33 -22.33 -13.53
N GLY A 267 -9.04 -22.09 -12.25
CA GLY A 267 -8.28 -23.00 -11.39
C GLY A 267 -8.91 -24.39 -11.31
N ALA A 268 -10.21 -24.47 -11.07
CA ALA A 268 -10.95 -25.73 -11.07
C ALA A 268 -10.86 -26.44 -12.43
N ARG A 269 -10.98 -25.71 -13.55
CA ARG A 269 -10.84 -26.31 -14.90
C ARG A 269 -9.44 -26.85 -15.17
N ILE A 270 -8.40 -26.19 -14.65
CA ILE A 270 -7.01 -26.67 -14.75
C ILE A 270 -6.83 -27.95 -13.94
N LEU A 271 -7.34 -28.00 -12.70
CA LEU A 271 -7.27 -29.17 -11.83
C LEU A 271 -8.02 -30.37 -12.42
N LEU A 272 -9.15 -30.12 -13.10
CA LEU A 272 -9.92 -31.13 -13.83
C LEU A 272 -9.31 -31.50 -15.19
N GLY A 273 -8.15 -30.95 -15.56
CA GLY A 273 -7.46 -31.25 -16.82
C GLY A 273 -8.11 -30.63 -18.07
N GLY A 274 -9.16 -29.81 -17.92
CA GLY A 274 -9.94 -29.25 -19.01
C GLY A 274 -9.41 -27.92 -19.57
N GLU A 275 -8.36 -27.34 -18.98
CA GLU A 275 -7.82 -26.06 -19.43
C GLU A 275 -6.32 -25.89 -19.17
N ARG A 276 -5.63 -25.16 -20.07
CA ARG A 276 -4.26 -24.67 -19.88
C ARG A 276 -4.21 -23.16 -20.09
N LEU A 277 -3.63 -22.45 -19.12
CA LEU A 277 -3.43 -20.99 -19.20
C LEU A 277 -2.13 -20.66 -19.92
N ASP A 278 -2.12 -19.54 -20.66
CA ASP A 278 -0.88 -18.97 -21.18
C ASP A 278 0.05 -18.48 -20.06
N GLU A 279 1.30 -18.16 -20.39
CA GLU A 279 2.30 -17.82 -19.39
C GLU A 279 1.95 -16.55 -18.59
N SER A 280 1.36 -15.53 -19.23
CA SER A 280 0.98 -14.30 -18.51
C SER A 280 -0.15 -14.57 -17.53
N ARG A 281 -1.22 -15.24 -17.96
CA ARG A 281 -2.35 -15.58 -17.07
C ARG A 281 -1.90 -16.45 -15.90
N THR A 282 -1.01 -17.42 -16.16
CA THR A 282 -0.43 -18.26 -15.11
C THR A 282 0.28 -17.42 -14.05
N VAL A 283 1.17 -16.50 -14.47
CA VAL A 283 1.89 -15.62 -13.54
C VAL A 283 0.96 -14.68 -12.79
N TRP A 284 -0.03 -14.08 -13.48
CA TRP A 284 -1.01 -13.21 -12.83
C TRP A 284 -1.79 -13.93 -11.74
N TYR A 285 -2.28 -15.14 -12.02
CA TYR A 285 -3.11 -15.90 -11.09
C TYR A 285 -2.28 -16.38 -9.90
N VAL A 286 -1.08 -16.93 -10.14
CA VAL A 286 -0.16 -17.33 -9.07
C VAL A 286 0.23 -16.13 -8.21
N SER A 287 0.55 -14.98 -8.84
CA SER A 287 0.88 -13.75 -8.10
C SER A 287 -0.28 -13.25 -7.25
N PHE A 288 -1.49 -13.21 -7.81
CA PHE A 288 -2.70 -12.79 -7.11
C PHE A 288 -3.01 -13.71 -5.92
N VAL A 289 -3.02 -15.03 -6.13
CA VAL A 289 -3.30 -16.02 -5.08
C VAL A 289 -2.24 -15.96 -3.99
N MET A 290 -0.95 -15.91 -4.34
CA MET A 290 0.12 -15.91 -3.34
C MET A 290 0.14 -14.64 -2.51
N LEU A 291 -0.13 -13.48 -3.11
CA LEU A 291 -0.30 -12.24 -2.36
C LEU A 291 -1.53 -12.32 -1.44
N LEU A 292 -2.68 -12.75 -1.97
CA LEU A 292 -3.91 -12.86 -1.18
C LEU A 292 -3.71 -13.77 0.04
N VAL A 293 -3.12 -14.96 -0.16
CA VAL A 293 -2.81 -15.91 0.92
C VAL A 293 -1.83 -15.31 1.93
N ALA A 294 -0.75 -14.65 1.45
CA ALA A 294 0.24 -14.04 2.34
C ALA A 294 -0.37 -12.96 3.24
N PHE A 295 -1.32 -12.17 2.73
CA PHE A 295 -1.97 -11.12 3.52
C PHE A 295 -3.06 -11.65 4.45
N LEU A 296 -3.81 -12.69 4.07
CA LEU A 296 -4.74 -13.35 4.98
C LEU A 296 -4.03 -13.96 6.21
N GLY A 297 -2.75 -14.31 6.08
CA GLY A 297 -1.91 -14.80 7.17
C GLY A 297 -1.07 -13.74 7.90
N SER A 298 -1.24 -12.43 7.60
CA SER A 298 -0.45 -11.37 8.25
C SER A 298 -1.13 -10.87 9.53
N HIS A 299 -0.34 -10.68 10.58
CA HIS A 299 -0.79 -10.01 11.82
C HIS A 299 -0.57 -8.49 11.78
N VAL A 300 0.10 -7.98 10.74
CA VAL A 300 0.39 -6.55 10.59
C VAL A 300 -0.73 -5.88 9.82
N CYS A 301 -1.78 -5.50 10.55
CA CYS A 301 -2.99 -4.90 10.01
C CYS A 301 -2.87 -3.36 9.89
N ILE A 302 -1.93 -2.89 9.05
CA ILE A 302 -1.63 -1.46 8.85
C ILE A 302 -2.03 -1.02 7.43
N GLY A 303 -3.33 -1.02 7.20
CA GLY A 303 -4.00 -0.40 6.05
C GLY A 303 -3.88 -1.05 4.68
N GLN A 304 -4.52 -0.41 3.70
CA GLN A 304 -4.63 -0.86 2.29
C GLN A 304 -3.27 -1.04 1.59
N ARG A 305 -2.20 -0.45 2.13
CA ARG A 305 -0.87 -0.40 1.51
C ARG A 305 -0.23 -1.78 1.25
N TYR A 306 -0.58 -2.80 2.02
CA TYR A 306 -0.07 -4.16 1.79
C TYR A 306 -0.74 -4.82 0.58
N ILE A 307 -2.05 -4.64 0.45
CA ILE A 307 -2.85 -5.26 -0.61
C ILE A 307 -2.86 -4.45 -1.92
N LEU A 308 -2.15 -3.32 -1.98
CA LEU A 308 -2.15 -2.43 -3.13
C LEU A 308 -1.83 -3.14 -4.47
N PRO A 309 -0.87 -4.10 -4.55
CA PRO A 309 -0.59 -4.80 -5.81
C PRO A 309 -1.75 -5.68 -6.31
N LEU A 310 -2.73 -6.04 -5.47
CA LEU A 310 -3.90 -6.83 -5.90
C LEU A 310 -4.83 -6.05 -6.82
N TYR A 311 -4.89 -4.72 -6.71
CA TYR A 311 -5.73 -3.86 -7.56
C TYR A 311 -5.30 -3.90 -9.04
N PRO A 312 -4.04 -3.58 -9.41
CA PRO A 312 -3.63 -3.67 -10.81
C PRO A 312 -3.60 -5.11 -11.34
N LEU A 313 -3.34 -6.11 -10.50
CA LEU A 313 -3.49 -7.51 -10.91
C LEU A 313 -4.95 -7.86 -11.25
N SER A 314 -5.91 -7.38 -10.45
CA SER A 314 -7.34 -7.57 -10.72
C SER A 314 -7.76 -6.89 -12.00
N ILE A 315 -7.26 -5.67 -12.25
CA ILE A 315 -7.46 -4.95 -13.53
C ILE A 315 -6.95 -5.80 -14.69
N LEU A 316 -5.70 -6.30 -14.63
CA LEU A 316 -5.15 -7.15 -15.70
C LEU A 316 -5.99 -8.40 -15.95
N ILE A 317 -6.36 -9.11 -14.89
CA ILE A 317 -7.08 -10.38 -14.97
C ILE A 317 -8.47 -10.19 -15.56
N VAL A 318 -9.23 -9.23 -15.05
CA VAL A 318 -10.61 -9.00 -15.49
C VAL A 318 -10.64 -8.41 -16.89
N VAL A 319 -9.83 -7.39 -17.18
CA VAL A 319 -9.83 -6.74 -18.50
C VAL A 319 -9.39 -7.71 -19.60
N ASP A 320 -8.34 -8.52 -19.38
CA ASP A 320 -7.93 -9.54 -20.36
C ASP A 320 -8.98 -10.64 -20.53
N SER A 321 -9.65 -11.04 -19.44
CA SER A 321 -10.68 -12.09 -19.49
C SER A 321 -11.94 -11.63 -20.22
N LEU A 322 -12.37 -10.40 -19.98
CA LEU A 322 -13.49 -9.79 -20.69
C LEU A 322 -13.14 -9.64 -22.17
N ALA A 323 -11.98 -9.06 -22.49
CA ALA A 323 -11.53 -8.81 -23.87
C ALA A 323 -11.37 -10.08 -24.69
N GLY A 324 -10.87 -11.16 -24.07
CA GLY A 324 -10.79 -12.47 -24.71
C GLY A 324 -12.13 -13.21 -24.82
N TRP A 325 -13.22 -12.68 -24.26
CA TRP A 325 -14.53 -13.31 -24.37
C TRP A 325 -15.11 -13.09 -25.77
N ARG A 326 -15.38 -14.19 -26.48
CA ARG A 326 -15.94 -14.21 -27.86
C ARG A 326 -17.19 -13.33 -28.06
N GLY A 327 -17.87 -12.92 -26.98
CA GLY A 327 -18.98 -11.97 -27.04
C GLY A 327 -18.57 -10.57 -27.51
N TRP A 328 -17.35 -10.11 -27.25
CA TRP A 328 -16.91 -8.73 -27.57
C TRP A 328 -16.63 -8.50 -29.07
N SER A 329 -16.64 -9.55 -29.90
CA SER A 329 -16.33 -9.45 -31.33
C SER A 329 -17.52 -9.07 -32.23
N SER A 330 -18.75 -9.10 -31.73
CA SER A 330 -19.93 -8.69 -32.52
C SER A 330 -20.17 -7.18 -32.40
N LYS A 331 -20.60 -6.51 -33.49
CA LYS A 331 -20.83 -5.05 -33.52
C LYS A 331 -21.79 -4.55 -32.43
N LEU A 332 -22.86 -5.30 -32.15
CA LEU A 332 -23.85 -4.92 -31.14
C LEU A 332 -23.27 -5.01 -29.71
N LYS A 333 -22.56 -6.10 -29.41
CA LYS A 333 -21.93 -6.30 -28.09
C LYS A 333 -20.72 -5.42 -27.85
N TRP A 334 -20.04 -4.95 -28.91
CA TRP A 334 -18.97 -3.95 -28.79
C TRP A 334 -19.50 -2.61 -28.29
N ARG A 335 -20.69 -2.18 -28.74
CA ARG A 335 -21.34 -0.96 -28.23
C ARG A 335 -21.68 -1.10 -26.74
N GLU A 336 -22.30 -2.21 -26.35
CA GLU A 336 -22.62 -2.50 -24.94
C GLU A 336 -21.36 -2.53 -24.07
N ALA A 337 -20.33 -3.27 -24.48
CA ALA A 337 -19.07 -3.35 -23.75
C ALA A 337 -18.37 -1.99 -23.66
N THR A 338 -18.45 -1.17 -24.70
CA THR A 338 -17.94 0.21 -24.66
C THR A 338 -18.71 1.06 -23.67
N ILE A 339 -20.05 1.02 -23.68
CA ILE A 339 -20.89 1.75 -22.72
C ILE A 339 -20.58 1.32 -21.30
N VAL A 340 -20.56 0.02 -21.01
CA VAL A 340 -20.25 -0.51 -19.67
C VAL A 340 -18.85 -0.09 -19.23
N SER A 341 -17.85 -0.20 -20.12
CA SER A 341 -16.47 0.22 -19.82
C SER A 341 -16.37 1.72 -19.55
N SER A 342 -17.07 2.55 -20.35
CA SER A 342 -17.13 4.00 -20.17
C SER A 342 -17.85 4.39 -18.88
N CYS A 343 -18.96 3.75 -18.55
CA CYS A 343 -19.67 3.95 -17.29
C CYS A 343 -18.80 3.56 -16.10
N ALA A 344 -18.12 2.41 -16.17
CA ALA A 344 -17.21 1.97 -15.12
C ALA A 344 -16.05 2.96 -14.94
N LEU A 345 -15.44 3.44 -16.03
CA LEU A 345 -14.39 4.47 -15.98
C LEU A 345 -14.92 5.78 -15.40
N LEU A 346 -16.14 6.20 -15.76
CA LEU A 346 -16.76 7.40 -15.23
C LEU A 346 -16.98 7.28 -13.72
N VAL A 347 -17.55 6.17 -13.25
CA VAL A 347 -17.73 5.91 -11.80
C VAL A 347 -16.38 5.92 -11.07
N GLN A 348 -15.36 5.28 -11.65
CA GLN A 348 -14.01 5.27 -11.09
C GLN A 348 -13.44 6.69 -10.97
N ALA A 349 -13.49 7.47 -12.07
CA ALA A 349 -13.01 8.84 -12.11
C ALA A 349 -13.78 9.75 -11.15
N SER A 350 -15.11 9.65 -11.10
CA SER A 350 -15.93 10.41 -10.16
C SER A 350 -15.54 10.16 -8.70
N ASN A 351 -15.28 8.90 -8.31
CA ASN A 351 -14.85 8.60 -6.94
C ASN A 351 -13.50 9.23 -6.59
N ALA A 352 -12.53 9.21 -7.51
CA ALA A 352 -11.23 9.85 -7.29
C ALA A 352 -11.31 11.37 -7.28
N LEU A 353 -12.10 11.98 -8.18
CA LEU A 353 -12.24 13.42 -8.28
C LEU A 353 -13.01 14.02 -7.09
N LEU A 354 -14.06 13.35 -6.62
CA LEU A 354 -14.90 13.85 -5.51
C LEU A 354 -14.18 13.86 -4.15
N VAL A 355 -13.19 12.99 -3.96
CA VAL A 355 -12.40 12.94 -2.71
C VAL A 355 -11.10 13.74 -2.79
N SER A 356 -10.68 14.12 -4.00
CA SER A 356 -9.45 14.90 -4.21
C SER A 356 -9.51 16.24 -3.45
N PRO A 357 -8.44 16.66 -2.76
CA PRO A 357 -7.10 16.07 -2.73
C PRO A 357 -6.88 14.99 -1.64
N HIS A 358 -7.90 14.66 -0.83
CA HIS A 358 -7.80 13.77 0.34
C HIS A 358 -7.92 12.27 -0.01
N LEU A 359 -7.20 11.83 -1.05
CA LEU A 359 -7.30 10.47 -1.60
C LEU A 359 -7.00 9.37 -0.57
N LEU A 360 -6.10 9.64 0.39
CA LEU A 360 -5.78 8.67 1.44
C LEU A 360 -7.00 8.36 2.32
N SER A 361 -7.80 9.40 2.60
CA SER A 361 -9.04 9.31 3.36
C SER A 361 -10.24 8.85 2.51
N TYR A 362 -10.02 8.34 1.29
CA TYR A 362 -11.08 7.71 0.53
C TYR A 362 -11.63 6.49 1.25
N PHE A 363 -12.97 6.41 1.31
CA PHE A 363 -13.74 5.25 1.70
C PHE A 363 -14.90 5.10 0.72
N SER A 364 -15.33 3.86 0.50
CA SER A 364 -16.44 3.54 -0.38
C SER A 364 -17.71 4.30 0.04
N PRO A 365 -18.51 4.81 -0.92
CA PRO A 365 -19.78 5.46 -0.60
C PRO A 365 -20.72 4.59 0.24
N ILE A 366 -20.62 3.26 0.13
CA ILE A 366 -21.46 2.30 0.88
C ILE A 366 -21.23 2.39 2.39
N VAL A 367 -20.04 2.82 2.84
CA VAL A 367 -19.72 3.00 4.27
C VAL A 367 -19.81 4.46 4.72
N GLY A 368 -20.47 5.33 3.94
CA GLY A 368 -20.66 6.74 4.27
C GLY A 368 -19.52 7.65 3.81
N GLY A 369 -18.62 7.15 2.96
CA GLY A 369 -17.52 7.92 2.36
C GLY A 369 -16.47 8.40 3.37
N ALA A 370 -15.64 9.34 2.94
CA ALA A 370 -14.52 9.87 3.73
C ALA A 370 -14.94 10.48 5.07
N SER A 371 -16.17 10.99 5.18
CA SER A 371 -16.71 11.63 6.40
C SER A 371 -17.01 10.66 7.54
N HIS A 372 -17.17 9.36 7.27
CA HIS A 372 -17.55 8.36 8.26
C HIS A 372 -16.59 7.16 8.33
N GLY A 373 -15.54 7.16 7.50
CA GLY A 373 -14.61 6.05 7.34
C GLY A 373 -13.89 5.66 8.63
N GLU A 374 -13.65 6.62 9.53
CA GLU A 374 -13.00 6.41 10.82
C GLU A 374 -13.71 5.40 11.74
N ARG A 375 -15.02 5.21 11.55
CA ARG A 375 -15.80 4.19 12.28
C ARG A 375 -15.35 2.78 11.92
N PHE A 376 -14.80 2.61 10.72
CA PHE A 376 -14.40 1.33 10.15
C PHE A 376 -12.88 1.12 10.23
N LEU A 377 -12.10 2.11 9.81
CA LEU A 377 -10.64 2.05 9.75
C LEU A 377 -10.03 3.42 10.09
N VAL A 378 -8.92 3.41 10.83
CA VAL A 378 -8.08 4.60 11.05
C VAL A 378 -6.62 4.29 10.72
N ASP A 379 -5.66 5.04 11.28
CA ASP A 379 -4.22 4.87 11.05
C ASP A 379 -3.89 5.19 9.58
N SER A 380 -2.93 4.50 8.97
CA SER A 380 -2.51 4.59 7.58
C SER A 380 -3.61 4.39 6.53
N ASN A 381 -4.83 4.01 6.94
CA ASN A 381 -6.01 4.04 6.07
C ASN A 381 -6.61 5.44 5.95
N LEU A 382 -6.31 6.35 6.87
CA LEU A 382 -6.92 7.66 6.97
C LEU A 382 -5.89 8.78 6.89
N ASP A 383 -4.75 8.59 7.56
CA ASP A 383 -3.80 9.65 7.84
C ASP A 383 -2.35 9.15 7.91
N TRP A 384 -1.43 9.98 7.42
CA TRP A 384 0.03 9.90 7.59
C TRP A 384 0.62 11.24 8.04
N GLY A 385 -0.25 12.19 8.37
CA GLY A 385 0.09 13.57 8.67
C GLY A 385 -0.07 14.52 7.49
N GLN A 386 -0.83 14.15 6.47
CA GLN A 386 -0.93 14.95 5.24
C GLN A 386 -1.75 16.23 5.41
N ASP A 387 -2.70 16.26 6.36
CA ASP A 387 -3.71 17.33 6.50
C ASP A 387 -3.29 18.49 7.45
N LEU A 388 -1.98 18.62 7.76
CA LEU A 388 -1.45 19.80 8.46
C LEU A 388 -1.70 21.13 7.73
N PRO A 389 -1.57 21.24 6.39
CA PRO A 389 -1.96 22.45 5.67
C PRO A 389 -3.44 22.82 5.87
N GLU A 390 -4.32 21.82 5.88
CA GLU A 390 -5.74 22.00 6.13
C GLU A 390 -6.02 22.41 7.57
N LEU A 391 -5.25 21.89 8.53
CA LEU A 391 -5.35 22.31 9.93
C LEU A 391 -5.01 23.79 10.08
N ARG A 392 -3.96 24.27 9.39
CA ARG A 392 -3.65 25.70 9.34
C ARG A 392 -4.82 26.50 8.78
N ASN A 393 -5.43 26.04 7.68
CA ASN A 393 -6.54 26.75 7.04
C ASN A 393 -7.77 26.82 7.96
N GLU A 394 -8.09 25.74 8.66
CA GLU A 394 -9.17 25.72 9.65
C GLU A 394 -8.88 26.62 10.86
N MET A 395 -7.63 26.68 11.33
CA MET A 395 -7.23 27.65 12.37
C MET A 395 -7.47 29.10 11.91
N HIS A 396 -7.11 29.44 10.66
CA HIS A 396 -7.40 30.78 10.11
C HIS A 396 -8.90 31.05 10.03
N ARG A 397 -9.68 30.08 9.53
CA ARG A 397 -11.15 30.19 9.43
C ARG A 397 -11.81 30.43 10.79
N LEU A 398 -11.30 29.78 11.84
CA LEU A 398 -11.80 29.89 13.21
C LEU A 398 -11.21 31.07 14.00
N GLY A 399 -10.21 31.79 13.45
CA GLY A 399 -9.51 32.86 14.15
C GLY A 399 -8.61 32.37 15.29
N TYR A 400 -8.14 31.13 15.22
CA TYR A 400 -7.29 30.53 16.24
C TYR A 400 -5.81 30.80 15.95
N ARG A 401 -5.12 31.37 16.94
CA ARG A 401 -3.67 31.62 16.85
C ARG A 401 -2.87 30.38 17.24
N ARG A 402 -3.29 29.66 18.28
CA ARG A 402 -2.59 28.51 18.85
C ARG A 402 -3.57 27.41 19.24
N ILE A 403 -3.19 26.15 19.00
CA ILE A 403 -4.03 24.98 19.29
C ILE A 403 -3.28 23.91 20.09
N ALA A 404 -3.97 23.19 20.96
CA ALA A 404 -3.45 21.98 21.58
C ALA A 404 -3.59 20.83 20.59
N LEU A 405 -2.51 20.14 20.24
CA LEU A 405 -2.49 19.17 19.16
C LEU A 405 -2.07 17.77 19.65
N GLN A 406 -2.91 16.77 19.34
CA GLN A 406 -2.53 15.37 19.33
C GLN A 406 -2.55 14.85 17.90
N TYR A 407 -1.36 14.60 17.33
CA TYR A 407 -1.18 14.41 15.90
C TYR A 407 -0.49 13.08 15.58
N PHE A 408 -1.07 12.31 14.66
CA PHE A 408 -0.61 10.96 14.31
C PHE A 408 0.64 10.97 13.40
N GLY A 409 0.82 12.01 12.59
CA GLY A 409 1.95 12.08 11.66
C GLY A 409 3.28 12.43 12.32
N THR A 410 4.35 12.38 11.52
CA THR A 410 5.73 12.64 11.98
C THR A 410 6.30 13.99 11.52
N ALA A 411 5.60 14.70 10.65
CA ALA A 411 6.06 15.99 10.16
C ALA A 411 5.87 17.10 11.21
N SER A 412 6.80 18.07 11.28
CA SER A 412 6.65 19.22 12.18
C SER A 412 5.42 20.06 11.81
N PRO A 413 4.46 20.30 12.73
CA PRO A 413 3.34 21.22 12.50
C PRO A 413 3.80 22.65 12.18
N ALA A 414 4.84 23.14 12.87
CA ALA A 414 5.35 24.50 12.70
C ALA A 414 5.87 24.74 11.27
N ALA A 415 6.48 23.72 10.65
CA ALA A 415 6.87 23.76 9.24
C ALA A 415 5.68 24.14 8.34
N TYR A 416 4.49 23.61 8.62
CA TYR A 416 3.27 23.91 7.86
C TYR A 416 2.55 25.16 8.33
N GLY A 417 3.14 25.97 9.21
CA GLY A 417 2.54 27.18 9.76
C GLY A 417 1.42 26.92 10.76
N VAL A 418 1.43 25.76 11.42
CA VAL A 418 0.54 25.42 12.52
C VAL A 418 1.26 25.73 13.83
N ASP A 419 0.84 26.80 14.53
CA ASP A 419 1.31 27.09 15.90
C ASP A 419 0.53 26.20 16.87
N SER A 420 1.19 25.14 17.34
CA SER A 420 0.60 24.16 18.23
C SER A 420 1.56 23.75 19.33
N ILE A 421 1.00 23.39 20.47
CA ILE A 421 1.70 22.67 21.53
C ILE A 421 1.10 21.27 21.68
N PRO A 422 1.87 20.26 22.16
CA PRO A 422 1.30 18.96 22.48
C PRO A 422 0.11 19.08 23.44
N LEU A 423 -0.91 18.25 23.27
CA LEU A 423 -2.01 18.19 24.22
C LEU A 423 -1.49 17.73 25.59
N GLY A 424 -1.49 18.65 26.55
CA GLY A 424 -0.93 18.45 27.89
C GLY A 424 -1.49 19.43 28.91
N PRO A 425 -0.92 19.49 30.12
CA PRO A 425 -1.40 20.38 31.19
C PRO A 425 -1.41 21.89 30.82
N ASP A 426 -0.52 22.31 29.92
CA ASP A 426 -0.26 23.73 29.62
C ASP A 426 -1.05 24.27 28.42
N ILE A 427 -2.30 23.84 28.23
CA ILE A 427 -3.15 24.26 27.09
C ILE A 427 -3.96 25.53 27.34
N ARG A 428 -3.67 26.28 28.42
CA ARG A 428 -4.41 27.49 28.82
C ARG A 428 -4.38 28.60 27.76
N ASP A 429 -3.27 28.70 27.01
CA ASP A 429 -3.09 29.70 25.96
C ASP A 429 -3.60 29.24 24.58
N CYS A 430 -4.21 28.05 24.51
CA CYS A 430 -4.78 27.51 23.27
C CYS A 430 -6.25 27.93 23.13
N GLN A 431 -6.68 28.21 21.91
CA GLN A 431 -8.09 28.49 21.61
C GLN A 431 -8.91 27.22 21.34
N GLY A 432 -8.26 26.13 20.95
CA GLY A 432 -8.92 24.86 20.67
C GLY A 432 -8.04 23.64 20.92
N VAL A 433 -8.61 22.47 20.66
CA VAL A 433 -7.92 21.17 20.65
C VAL A 433 -8.10 20.51 19.29
N ALA A 434 -7.02 20.05 18.68
CA ALA A 434 -7.04 19.23 17.48
C ALA A 434 -6.54 17.82 17.79
N VAL A 435 -7.31 16.81 17.38
CA VAL A 435 -6.99 15.40 17.63
C VAL A 435 -7.10 14.62 16.33
N SER A 436 -6.02 13.96 15.90
CA SER A 436 -6.06 13.01 14.78
C SER A 436 -7.09 11.92 15.10
N LYS A 437 -7.99 11.63 14.16
CA LYS A 437 -9.06 10.63 14.30
C LYS A 437 -8.52 9.24 14.63
N THR A 438 -7.29 8.93 14.24
CA THR A 438 -6.56 7.72 14.66
C THR A 438 -6.51 7.57 16.18
N PHE A 439 -6.10 8.62 16.90
CA PHE A 439 -6.11 8.61 18.37
C PHE A 439 -7.52 8.75 18.93
N LEU A 440 -8.36 9.58 18.30
CA LEU A 440 -9.74 9.78 18.71
C LEU A 440 -10.51 8.45 18.81
N TRP A 441 -10.25 7.51 17.91
CA TRP A 441 -10.87 6.16 17.88
C TRP A 441 -10.06 5.09 18.62
N GLY A 442 -9.08 5.49 19.42
CA GLY A 442 -8.39 4.62 20.38
C GLY A 442 -7.19 3.85 19.81
N ALA A 443 -6.87 3.98 18.52
CA ALA A 443 -5.66 3.38 17.97
C ALA A 443 -4.41 4.01 18.59
N TYR A 444 -3.39 3.20 18.85
CA TYR A 444 -2.12 3.62 19.49
C TYR A 444 -2.25 4.19 20.92
N THR A 445 -3.36 3.91 21.63
CA THR A 445 -3.57 4.42 23.01
C THR A 445 -3.23 3.42 24.12
N GLY A 446 -2.65 2.26 23.76
CA GLY A 446 -2.31 1.21 24.74
C GLY A 446 -3.52 0.67 25.51
N GLY A 447 -4.73 0.75 24.93
CA GLY A 447 -5.97 0.26 25.52
C GLY A 447 -6.63 1.19 26.55
N ARG A 448 -6.05 2.37 26.83
CA ARG A 448 -6.58 3.31 27.84
C ARG A 448 -7.70 4.21 27.32
N ASP A 449 -7.77 4.39 26.01
CA ASP A 449 -8.73 5.22 25.29
C ASP A 449 -8.97 6.62 25.95
N PRO A 450 -7.92 7.46 26.04
CA PRO A 450 -7.98 8.78 26.67
C PRO A 450 -8.93 9.75 25.95
N PHE A 451 -9.25 9.48 24.68
CA PHE A 451 -10.04 10.38 23.84
C PHE A 451 -11.53 10.02 23.78
N ARG A 452 -12.00 9.00 24.50
CA ARG A 452 -13.41 8.57 24.44
C ARG A 452 -14.43 9.70 24.65
N LYS A 453 -14.18 10.62 25.59
CA LYS A 453 -15.09 11.75 25.89
C LYS A 453 -15.21 12.73 24.73
N PHE A 454 -14.20 12.83 23.86
CA PHE A 454 -14.26 13.67 22.66
C PHE A 454 -15.20 13.13 21.58
N ARG A 455 -15.53 11.82 21.60
CA ARG A 455 -16.44 11.22 20.60
C ARG A 455 -17.90 11.62 20.80
N ASP A 456 -18.26 11.98 22.03
CA ASP A 456 -19.62 12.44 22.38
C ASP A 456 -19.82 13.94 22.11
N ILE A 457 -18.75 14.63 21.68
CA ILE A 457 -18.74 16.05 21.38
C ILE A 457 -18.64 16.20 19.86
N GLU A 458 -19.54 16.98 19.27
CA GLU A 458 -19.46 17.31 17.86
C GLU A 458 -18.29 18.27 17.62
N PRO A 459 -17.33 17.94 16.73
CA PRO A 459 -16.23 18.83 16.42
C PRO A 459 -16.73 20.07 15.66
N ILE A 460 -16.12 21.22 15.92
CA ILE A 460 -16.44 22.50 15.26
C ILE A 460 -15.82 22.63 13.86
N GLY A 461 -14.99 21.66 13.49
CA GLY A 461 -14.30 21.58 12.20
C GLY A 461 -13.48 20.30 12.09
N SER A 462 -13.05 20.00 10.86
CA SER A 462 -12.14 18.89 10.56
C SER A 462 -11.12 19.35 9.53
N ALA A 463 -9.84 19.14 9.81
CA ALA A 463 -8.79 19.35 8.82
C ALA A 463 -8.76 18.12 7.88
N GLY A 464 -9.14 18.33 6.62
CA GLY A 464 -9.44 17.24 5.71
C GLY A 464 -10.45 16.29 6.35
N TYR A 465 -10.13 15.01 6.36
CA TYR A 465 -10.96 13.98 7.02
C TYR A 465 -10.26 13.33 8.22
N SER A 466 -9.05 13.80 8.59
CA SER A 466 -8.17 13.08 9.52
C SER A 466 -7.97 13.73 10.88
N ILE A 467 -8.21 15.03 11.05
CA ILE A 467 -7.99 15.73 12.33
C ILE A 467 -9.25 16.49 12.75
N ALA A 468 -9.87 16.08 13.86
CA ALA A 468 -11.04 16.74 14.42
C ALA A 468 -10.62 17.95 15.28
N ILE A 469 -11.34 19.06 15.18
CA ILE A 469 -11.07 20.31 15.90
C ILE A 469 -12.22 20.62 16.86
N TYR A 470 -11.87 21.00 18.09
CA TYR A 470 -12.79 21.29 19.20
C TYR A 470 -12.49 22.66 19.81
N ASP A 471 -13.54 23.40 20.22
CA ASP A 471 -13.40 24.72 20.85
C ASP A 471 -13.19 24.59 22.37
N LEU A 472 -12.11 25.17 22.91
CA LEU A 472 -11.87 25.18 24.35
C LEU A 472 -12.83 26.09 25.13
N LYS A 473 -13.65 26.90 24.46
CA LYS A 473 -14.76 27.64 25.08
C LYS A 473 -15.89 26.70 25.53
N ASP A 474 -16.05 25.53 24.90
CA ASP A 474 -17.00 24.51 25.36
C ASP A 474 -16.48 23.82 26.64
N ALA A 475 -17.31 23.82 27.70
CA ALA A 475 -16.97 23.20 28.97
C ALA A 475 -16.73 21.68 28.84
N ARG A 476 -17.48 21.01 27.95
CA ARG A 476 -17.33 19.57 27.70
C ARG A 476 -15.97 19.26 27.08
N VAL A 477 -15.47 20.13 26.20
CA VAL A 477 -14.14 20.00 25.59
C VAL A 477 -13.06 20.16 26.65
N ARG A 478 -13.17 21.15 27.54
CA ARG A 478 -12.20 21.31 28.65
C ARG A 478 -12.17 20.09 29.56
N GLU A 479 -13.33 19.54 29.91
CA GLU A 479 -13.43 18.32 30.72
C GLU A 479 -12.83 17.10 29.99
N ALA A 480 -13.11 16.96 28.70
CA ALA A 480 -12.54 15.90 27.87
C ALA A 480 -11.01 16.02 27.76
N SER A 481 -10.47 17.24 27.62
CA SER A 481 -9.02 17.49 27.64
C SER A 481 -8.39 17.09 28.96
N GLN A 482 -8.96 17.51 30.09
CA GLN A 482 -8.45 17.15 31.43
C GLN A 482 -8.48 15.64 31.64
N PHE A 483 -9.57 15.00 31.22
CA PHE A 483 -9.68 13.55 31.24
C PHE A 483 -8.57 12.88 30.42
N ALA A 484 -8.38 13.30 29.17
CA ALA A 484 -7.34 12.75 28.30
C ALA A 484 -5.93 12.91 28.88
N ILE A 485 -5.62 14.09 29.43
CA ILE A 485 -4.34 14.40 30.10
C ILE A 485 -4.14 13.45 31.29
N SER A 486 -5.16 13.27 32.14
CA SER A 486 -5.09 12.40 33.32
C SER A 486 -4.96 10.92 32.98
N ALA A 487 -5.59 10.47 31.89
CA ALA A 487 -5.54 9.08 31.42
C ALA A 487 -4.20 8.73 30.74
N GLY A 488 -3.35 9.73 30.48
CA GLY A 488 -2.06 9.60 29.83
C GLY A 488 -2.20 9.67 28.31
N VAL A 489 -2.05 10.88 27.77
CA VAL A 489 -1.98 11.11 26.33
C VAL A 489 -0.76 10.38 25.75
N PRO A 490 -0.91 9.62 24.65
CA PRO A 490 0.22 8.99 23.98
C PRO A 490 1.23 10.07 23.55
N ARG A 491 2.51 9.84 23.86
CA ARG A 491 3.58 10.75 23.46
C ARG A 491 3.86 10.69 21.97
#